data_AF-A0A150QQJ5-F1
#
_entry.id   AF-A0A150QQJ5-F1
#
_cell.length_a   1.000
_cell.length_b   1.000
_cell.length_c   1.000
_cell.angle_alpha   90.00
_cell.angle_beta   90.00
_cell.angle_gamma   90.00
#
_symmetry.space_group_name_H-M   'P 1'
#
loop_
_entity.id
_entity.type
_entity.pdbx_description
1 polymer ?
#
loop_
_entity_poly.entity_id
_entity_poly.type
_entity_poly.pdbx_seq_one_letter_code
_entity_poly.pdbx_strand_id
1 'polypeptide(L)'
;MTIHWRPMLRPEDACRRLAAALGISAGAAIVLWPKAALANAGIPMIVLAWPASWIAFVPVVLVEAAVARRVLALPTRQAIKLSLAANAWSTLAGIPITWALLMCLEMLAWSMLPMVGRELETVATSLLIPFSAPWIPSVGERWIVFAAGAFLCVPFFFASVWIEARSAGRRVPAADARRWAKRANAVTYGFFLVVLALVAWASHAGIVG
;
A
#
# COMPACT_ATOMS: atom_id res chain seq x y z
N MET A 1 12.42 29.57 -59.40
CA MET A 1 12.92 29.15 -58.07
C MET A 1 11.90 29.66 -57.04
N THR A 2 10.92 28.85 -56.68
CA THR A 2 9.78 29.24 -55.83
C THR A 2 10.10 28.91 -54.37
N ILE A 3 10.23 29.95 -53.53
CA ILE A 3 10.50 29.82 -52.11
C ILE A 3 9.20 29.37 -51.42
N HIS A 4 9.21 28.14 -50.89
CA HIS A 4 8.08 27.54 -50.20
C HIS A 4 8.11 27.96 -48.72
N TRP A 5 7.32 28.98 -48.36
CA TRP A 5 7.17 29.41 -46.98
C TRP A 5 6.43 28.34 -46.16
N ARG A 6 7.13 27.67 -45.25
CA ARG A 6 6.47 26.86 -44.22
C ARG A 6 5.90 27.81 -43.16
N PRO A 7 4.58 27.80 -42.89
CA PRO A 7 4.03 28.60 -41.81
C PRO A 7 4.67 28.15 -40.50
N MET A 8 5.33 29.09 -39.81
CA MET A 8 5.81 28.87 -38.44
C MET A 8 4.59 28.69 -37.55
N LEU A 9 4.41 27.48 -37.02
CA LEU A 9 3.40 27.18 -36.00
C LEU A 9 3.66 28.08 -34.80
N ARG A 10 2.65 28.87 -34.40
CA ARG A 10 2.79 29.74 -33.25
C ARG A 10 2.82 28.87 -31.98
N PRO A 11 3.62 29.20 -30.95
CA PRO A 11 3.72 28.41 -29.73
C PRO A 11 2.37 28.16 -29.03
N GLU A 12 1.43 29.10 -29.18
CA GLU A 12 0.04 28.97 -28.69
C GLU A 12 -0.75 27.81 -29.31
N ASP A 13 -0.47 27.47 -30.58
CA ASP A 13 -1.15 26.37 -31.28
C ASP A 13 -0.65 25.01 -30.80
N ALA A 14 0.62 24.91 -30.43
CA ALA A 14 1.19 23.68 -29.86
C ALA A 14 0.59 23.36 -28.49
N CYS A 15 0.42 24.37 -27.63
CA CYS A 15 -0.19 24.19 -26.31
C CYS A 15 -1.68 23.80 -26.41
N ARG A 16 -2.43 24.42 -27.32
CA ARG A 16 -3.85 24.07 -27.56
C ARG A 16 -4.03 22.67 -28.11
N ARG A 17 -3.16 22.23 -29.02
CA ARG A 17 -3.21 20.87 -29.58
C ARG A 17 -2.83 19.82 -28.55
N LEU A 18 -1.87 20.10 -27.68
CA LEU A 18 -1.51 19.21 -26.57
C LEU A 18 -2.67 19.09 -25.56
N ALA A 19 -3.29 20.20 -25.17
CA ALA A 19 -4.44 20.19 -24.27
C ALA A 19 -5.64 19.44 -24.88
N ALA A 20 -5.92 19.64 -26.17
CA ALA A 20 -6.97 18.91 -26.88
C ALA A 20 -6.66 17.40 -26.98
N ALA A 21 -5.42 17.03 -27.30
CA ALA A 21 -5.00 15.63 -27.35
C ALA A 21 -5.11 14.94 -25.98
N LEU A 22 -4.71 15.63 -24.91
CA LEU A 22 -4.87 15.14 -23.53
C LEU A 22 -6.34 14.99 -23.16
N GLY A 23 -7.19 15.97 -23.49
CA GLY A 23 -8.64 15.90 -23.25
C GLY A 23 -9.33 14.77 -24.02
N ILE A 24 -8.98 14.57 -25.29
CA ILE A 24 -9.50 13.47 -26.12
C ILE A 24 -9.02 12.12 -25.60
N SER A 25 -7.76 12.01 -25.18
CA SER A 25 -7.20 10.77 -24.63
C SER A 25 -7.83 10.41 -23.29
N ALA A 26 -8.03 11.39 -22.40
CA ALA A 26 -8.73 11.22 -21.14
C ALA A 26 -10.21 10.86 -21.35
N GLY A 27 -10.89 11.53 -22.29
CA GLY A 27 -12.27 11.22 -22.67
C GLY A 27 -12.41 9.82 -23.26
N ALA A 28 -11.50 9.41 -24.14
CA ALA A 28 -11.47 8.06 -24.69
C ALA A 28 -11.19 7.01 -23.59
N ALA A 29 -10.29 7.28 -22.64
CA ALA A 29 -10.04 6.39 -21.50
C ALA A 29 -11.27 6.23 -20.59
N ILE A 30 -12.08 7.28 -20.43
CA ILE A 30 -13.33 7.25 -19.65
C ILE A 30 -14.44 6.50 -20.41
N VAL A 31 -14.54 6.69 -21.73
CA VAL A 31 -15.58 6.06 -22.56
C VAL A 31 -15.27 4.58 -22.81
N LEU A 32 -13.99 4.24 -22.99
CA LEU A 32 -13.51 2.86 -23.13
C LEU A 32 -13.32 2.16 -21.78
N TRP A 33 -13.71 2.81 -20.67
CA TRP A 33 -13.67 2.24 -19.33
C TRP A 33 -14.58 1.00 -19.25
N PRO A 34 -14.03 -0.22 -19.19
CA PRO A 34 -14.82 -1.43 -19.36
C PRO A 34 -15.61 -1.71 -18.07
N LYS A 35 -16.86 -1.23 -18.04
CA LYS A 35 -17.79 -1.45 -16.91
C LYS A 35 -18.05 -2.94 -16.63
N ALA A 36 -17.97 -3.80 -17.65
CA ALA A 36 -18.17 -5.24 -17.50
C ALA A 36 -16.98 -5.97 -16.86
N ALA A 37 -15.76 -5.44 -16.97
CA ALA A 37 -14.58 -5.99 -16.31
C ALA A 37 -14.54 -5.65 -14.79
N LEU A 38 -15.20 -4.57 -14.38
CA LEU A 38 -15.32 -4.15 -12.98
C LEU A 38 -16.31 -4.97 -12.16
N ALA A 39 -17.30 -5.61 -12.81
CA ALA A 39 -18.35 -6.35 -12.09
C ALA A 39 -17.86 -7.63 -11.40
N ASN A 40 -16.72 -8.18 -11.84
CA ASN A 40 -16.05 -9.34 -11.23
C ASN A 40 -14.73 -8.98 -10.53
N ALA A 41 -14.37 -7.69 -10.47
CA ALA A 41 -13.12 -7.25 -9.85
C ALA A 41 -13.31 -7.08 -8.34
N GLY A 42 -12.43 -7.67 -7.53
CA GLY A 42 -12.39 -7.43 -6.10
C GLY A 42 -12.14 -5.95 -5.78
N ILE A 43 -12.52 -5.50 -4.58
CA ILE A 43 -12.23 -4.13 -4.15
C ILE A 43 -10.78 -4.08 -3.67
N PRO A 44 -9.93 -3.16 -4.18
CA PRO A 44 -8.56 -3.03 -3.69
C PRO A 44 -8.51 -2.75 -2.19
N MET A 45 -7.77 -3.56 -1.42
CA MET A 45 -7.62 -3.37 0.03
C MET A 45 -6.96 -2.04 0.38
N ILE A 46 -6.20 -1.42 -0.53
CA ILE A 46 -5.64 -0.08 -0.33
C ILE A 46 -6.74 0.98 -0.10
N VAL A 47 -7.93 0.80 -0.66
CA VAL A 47 -9.09 1.71 -0.46
C VAL A 47 -9.53 1.72 1.00
N LEU A 48 -9.29 0.63 1.76
CA LEU A 48 -9.56 0.56 3.18
C LEU A 48 -8.32 0.85 4.03
N ALA A 49 -7.20 0.20 3.71
CA ALA A 49 -5.98 0.25 4.51
C ALA A 49 -5.35 1.65 4.54
N TRP A 50 -5.41 2.40 3.43
CA TRP A 50 -4.78 3.72 3.36
C TRP A 50 -5.58 4.79 4.12
N PRO A 51 -6.91 4.90 4.01
CA PRO A 51 -7.68 5.77 4.91
C PRO A 51 -7.55 5.36 6.38
N ALA A 52 -7.56 4.06 6.69
CA ALA A 52 -7.39 3.58 8.06
C ALA A 52 -6.03 3.98 8.67
N SER A 53 -4.95 3.95 7.88
CA SER A 53 -3.63 4.36 8.36
C SER A 53 -3.55 5.87 8.68
N TRP A 54 -4.31 6.72 7.98
CA TRP A 54 -4.44 8.13 8.33
C TRP A 54 -5.16 8.35 9.66
N ILE A 55 -6.22 7.58 9.93
CA ILE A 55 -6.92 7.62 11.22
C ILE A 55 -5.98 7.18 12.35
N ALA A 56 -5.20 6.13 12.11
CA ALA A 56 -4.23 5.60 13.05
C ALA A 56 -2.93 6.44 13.15
N PHE A 57 -2.74 7.44 12.28
CA PHE A 57 -1.46 8.12 12.13
C PHE A 57 -0.97 8.77 13.43
N VAL A 58 -1.82 9.56 14.08
CA VAL A 58 -1.48 10.26 15.33
C VAL A 58 -1.13 9.28 16.46
N PRO A 59 -1.98 8.28 16.80
CA PRO A 59 -1.63 7.35 17.87
C PRO A 59 -0.37 6.54 17.57
N VAL A 60 -0.16 6.10 16.32
CA VAL A 60 1.06 5.40 15.91
C VAL A 60 2.29 6.29 16.13
N VAL A 61 2.27 7.53 15.66
CA VAL A 61 3.38 8.48 15.85
C VAL A 61 3.73 8.66 17.34
N LEU A 62 2.72 8.75 18.21
CA LEU A 62 2.96 8.91 19.65
C LEU A 62 3.57 7.66 20.28
N VAL A 63 3.08 6.48 19.92
CA VAL A 63 3.62 5.19 20.40
C VAL A 63 5.06 5.03 19.95
N GLU A 64 5.35 5.26 18.67
CA GLU A 64 6.69 5.08 18.12
C GLU A 64 7.67 6.15 18.60
N ALA A 65 7.20 7.39 18.85
CA ALA A 65 7.99 8.40 19.53
C ALA A 65 8.35 7.97 20.96
N ALA A 66 7.43 7.35 21.71
CA ALA A 66 7.74 6.80 23.03
C ALA A 66 8.79 5.69 22.95
N VAL A 67 8.72 4.83 21.92
CA VAL A 67 9.77 3.82 21.65
C VAL A 67 11.09 4.50 21.29
N ALA A 68 11.09 5.55 20.45
CA ALA A 68 12.29 6.30 20.09
C ALA A 68 12.97 6.90 21.32
N ARG A 69 12.21 7.48 22.25
CA ARG A 69 12.76 8.01 23.50
C ARG A 69 13.51 6.94 24.31
N ARG A 70 12.95 5.73 24.39
CA ARG A 70 13.54 4.63 25.16
C ARG A 70 14.72 3.96 24.45
N VAL A 71 14.65 3.83 23.13
CA VAL A 71 15.63 3.08 22.34
C VAL A 71 16.81 3.96 21.93
N LEU A 72 16.57 5.22 21.62
CA LEU A 72 17.54 6.18 21.09
C LEU A 72 17.92 7.29 22.08
N ALA A 73 17.35 7.28 23.29
CA ALA A 73 17.56 8.31 24.32
C ALA A 73 17.28 9.75 23.85
N LEU A 74 16.39 9.92 22.86
CA LEU A 74 16.08 11.24 22.30
C LEU A 74 15.15 12.05 23.24
N PRO A 75 15.30 13.39 23.29
CA PRO A 75 14.32 14.23 23.96
C PRO A 75 12.97 14.18 23.24
N THR A 76 11.87 14.34 23.98
CA THR A 76 10.49 14.12 23.50
C THR A 76 10.19 14.81 22.17
N ARG A 77 10.58 16.08 22.03
CA ARG A 77 10.35 16.85 20.80
C ARG A 77 11.08 16.26 19.59
N GLN A 78 12.31 15.77 19.77
CA GLN A 78 13.07 15.15 18.69
C GLN A 78 12.52 13.76 18.35
N ALA A 79 12.11 12.99 19.36
CA ALA A 79 11.47 11.69 19.16
C ALA A 79 10.16 11.80 18.36
N ILE A 80 9.31 12.79 18.68
CA ILE A 80 8.08 13.06 17.93
C ILE A 80 8.40 13.47 16.48
N LYS A 81 9.35 14.39 16.28
CA LYS A 81 9.75 14.82 14.92
C LYS A 81 10.37 13.68 14.09
N LEU A 82 11.08 12.76 14.73
CA LEU A 82 11.64 11.58 14.09
C LEU A 82 10.52 10.64 13.65
N SER A 83 9.68 10.23 14.60
CA SER A 83 8.57 9.32 14.33
C SER A 83 7.58 9.90 13.33
N LEU A 84 7.17 11.16 13.46
CA LEU A 84 6.25 11.82 12.53
C LEU A 84 6.79 11.83 11.09
N ALA A 85 8.05 12.18 10.90
CA ALA A 85 8.64 12.19 9.56
C ALA A 85 8.74 10.78 8.97
N ALA A 86 9.13 9.80 9.78
CA ALA A 86 9.26 8.41 9.36
C ALA A 86 7.89 7.82 8.99
N ASN A 87 6.88 7.99 9.85
CA ASN A 87 5.51 7.53 9.64
C ASN A 87 4.85 8.22 8.46
N ALA A 88 5.13 9.51 8.22
CA ALA A 88 4.63 10.21 7.05
C ALA A 88 5.15 9.56 5.76
N TRP A 89 6.44 9.19 5.71
CA TRP A 89 7.01 8.50 4.55
C TRP A 89 6.45 7.09 4.36
N SER A 90 6.33 6.30 5.42
CA SER A 90 5.75 4.95 5.35
C SER A 90 4.25 4.99 4.99
N THR A 91 3.50 6.00 5.46
CA THR A 91 2.08 6.16 5.15
C THR A 91 1.82 6.70 3.73
N LEU A 92 2.54 7.75 3.32
CA LEU A 92 2.33 8.41 2.01
C LEU A 92 2.83 7.56 0.85
N ALA A 93 4.03 6.99 0.99
CA ALA A 93 4.68 6.26 -0.09
C ALA A 93 4.73 4.75 0.20
N GLY A 94 5.05 4.37 1.44
CA GLY A 94 5.24 2.97 1.79
C GLY A 94 4.01 2.09 1.57
N ILE A 95 2.84 2.50 2.05
CA ILE A 95 1.60 1.74 1.88
C ILE A 95 1.22 1.61 0.39
N PRO A 96 1.12 2.69 -0.41
CA PRO A 96 0.78 2.55 -1.83
C PRO A 96 1.79 1.74 -2.63
N ILE A 97 3.09 1.95 -2.42
CA ILE A 97 4.14 1.21 -3.14
C ILE A 97 4.11 -0.27 -2.78
N THR A 98 3.96 -0.58 -1.48
CA THR A 98 3.94 -1.98 -1.02
C THR A 98 2.70 -2.69 -1.54
N TRP A 99 1.53 -2.05 -1.50
CA TRP A 99 0.32 -2.60 -2.08
C TRP A 99 0.47 -2.84 -3.59
N ALA A 100 1.00 -1.86 -4.34
CA ALA A 100 1.21 -2.00 -5.77
C ALA A 100 2.20 -3.13 -6.10
N LEU A 101 3.26 -3.28 -5.30
CA LEU A 101 4.21 -4.38 -5.44
C LEU A 101 3.54 -5.74 -5.21
N LEU A 102 2.73 -5.86 -4.15
CA LEU A 102 1.98 -7.10 -3.86
C LEU A 102 1.00 -7.43 -4.97
N MET A 103 0.29 -6.44 -5.50
CA MET A 103 -0.60 -6.59 -6.65
C MET A 103 0.17 -7.11 -7.88
N CYS A 104 1.32 -6.52 -8.21
CA CYS A 104 2.14 -6.99 -9.33
C CYS A 104 2.64 -8.43 -9.11
N LEU A 105 3.04 -8.78 -7.88
CA LEU A 105 3.47 -10.13 -7.54
C LEU A 105 2.34 -11.15 -7.66
N GLU A 106 1.13 -10.79 -7.24
CA GLU A 106 -0.06 -11.61 -7.39
C GLU A 106 -0.40 -11.85 -8.86
N MET A 107 -0.42 -10.79 -9.68
CA MET A 107 -0.68 -10.90 -11.13
C MET A 107 0.36 -11.80 -11.81
N LEU A 108 1.64 -11.66 -11.42
CA LEU A 108 2.71 -12.51 -11.93
C LEU A 108 2.51 -13.97 -11.48
N ALA A 109 2.21 -14.20 -10.21
CA ALA A 109 1.96 -15.54 -9.68
C ALA A 109 0.79 -16.24 -10.40
N TRP A 110 -0.31 -15.53 -10.64
CA TRP A 110 -1.46 -16.07 -11.36
C TRP A 110 -1.13 -16.39 -12.83
N SER A 111 -0.29 -15.58 -13.47
CA SER A 111 0.15 -15.83 -14.86
C SER A 111 1.05 -17.06 -15.00
N MET A 112 1.77 -17.44 -13.94
CA MET A 112 2.68 -18.58 -13.93
C MET A 112 2.00 -19.89 -13.48
N LEU A 113 0.81 -19.80 -12.86
CA LEU A 113 0.08 -20.97 -12.34
C LEU A 113 -0.18 -22.06 -13.39
N PRO A 114 -0.55 -21.77 -14.65
CA PRO A 114 -0.75 -22.79 -15.68
C PRO A 114 0.54 -23.54 -16.08
N MET A 115 1.71 -23.01 -15.73
CA MET A 115 3.00 -23.65 -15.98
C MET A 115 3.36 -24.68 -14.91
N VAL A 116 2.63 -24.70 -13.80
CA VAL A 116 2.79 -25.66 -12.71
C VAL A 116 1.90 -26.87 -13.04
N GLY A 117 2.45 -28.09 -12.96
CA GLY A 117 1.69 -29.30 -13.29
C GLY A 117 0.43 -29.46 -12.41
N ARG A 118 -0.63 -30.07 -12.95
CA ARG A 118 -1.96 -30.21 -12.30
C ARG A 118 -1.93 -30.77 -10.87
N GLU A 119 -1.00 -31.68 -10.57
CA GLU A 119 -0.81 -32.25 -9.23
C GLU A 119 -0.40 -31.20 -8.18
N LEU A 120 0.37 -30.19 -8.61
CA LEU A 120 0.84 -29.09 -7.77
C LEU A 120 -0.12 -27.88 -7.82
N GLU A 121 -1.07 -27.87 -8.74
CA GLU A 121 -2.03 -26.78 -8.90
C GLU A 121 -2.88 -26.60 -7.64
N THR A 122 -3.44 -27.67 -7.07
CA THR A 122 -4.27 -27.59 -5.85
C THR A 122 -3.50 -27.05 -4.64
N VAL A 123 -2.23 -27.49 -4.49
CA VAL A 123 -1.34 -26.99 -3.44
C VAL A 123 -0.96 -25.54 -3.70
N ALA A 124 -0.63 -25.20 -4.94
CA ALA A 124 -0.29 -23.83 -5.35
C ALA A 124 -1.48 -22.90 -5.15
N THR A 125 -2.70 -23.27 -5.55
CA THR A 125 -3.92 -22.50 -5.33
C THR A 125 -4.14 -22.23 -3.85
N SER A 126 -3.97 -23.23 -2.99
CA SER A 126 -4.13 -23.07 -1.53
C SER A 126 -3.08 -22.13 -0.92
N LEU A 127 -1.84 -22.18 -1.42
CA LEU A 127 -0.75 -21.27 -1.02
C LEU A 127 -0.87 -19.87 -1.64
N LEU A 128 -1.70 -19.70 -2.67
CA LEU A 128 -1.96 -18.42 -3.34
C LEU A 128 -3.12 -17.65 -2.71
N ILE A 129 -3.97 -18.27 -1.88
CA ILE A 129 -5.06 -17.60 -1.15
C ILE A 129 -4.57 -16.39 -0.31
N PRO A 130 -3.42 -16.44 0.40
CA PRO A 130 -2.88 -15.27 1.08
C PRO A 130 -2.41 -14.16 0.11
N PHE A 131 -2.07 -14.49 -1.15
CA PHE A 131 -1.71 -13.51 -2.17
C PHE A 131 -2.91 -12.74 -2.71
N SER A 132 -4.14 -13.19 -2.45
CA SER A 132 -5.36 -12.44 -2.75
C SER A 132 -5.64 -11.32 -1.74
N ALA A 133 -4.88 -11.22 -0.66
CA ALA A 133 -5.04 -10.20 0.37
C ALA A 133 -4.96 -8.73 -0.12
N PRO A 134 -4.35 -8.36 -1.26
CA PRO A 134 -4.46 -7.02 -1.82
C PRO A 134 -5.88 -6.67 -2.30
N TRP A 135 -6.79 -7.64 -2.37
CA TRP A 135 -8.16 -7.49 -2.84
C TRP A 135 -9.17 -8.04 -1.84
N ILE A 136 -10.36 -7.44 -1.84
CA ILE A 136 -11.53 -7.93 -1.14
C ILE A 136 -12.39 -8.68 -2.16
N PRO A 137 -12.70 -9.97 -1.94
CA PRO A 137 -13.60 -10.70 -2.83
C PRO A 137 -14.99 -10.05 -2.84
N SER A 138 -15.67 -10.10 -3.99
CA SER A 138 -16.99 -9.48 -4.19
C SER A 138 -18.11 -10.13 -3.37
N VAL A 139 -17.86 -11.30 -2.77
CA VAL A 139 -18.82 -12.08 -1.97
C VAL A 139 -18.46 -12.05 -0.48
N GLY A 140 -19.15 -11.18 0.26
CA GLY A 140 -20.09 -11.61 1.31
C GLY A 140 -19.69 -11.53 2.78
N GLU A 141 -18.46 -11.87 3.17
CA GLU A 141 -18.17 -12.10 4.60
C GLU A 141 -17.19 -11.09 5.20
N ARG A 142 -17.66 -10.31 6.18
CA ARG A 142 -16.90 -9.20 6.81
C ARG A 142 -15.57 -9.65 7.41
N TRP A 143 -15.51 -10.85 7.98
CA TRP A 143 -14.28 -11.38 8.58
C TRP A 143 -13.11 -11.49 7.59
N ILE A 144 -13.40 -11.70 6.30
CA ILE A 144 -12.38 -11.80 5.25
C ILE A 144 -11.61 -10.48 5.13
N VAL A 145 -12.30 -9.33 5.25
CA VAL A 145 -11.67 -8.01 5.20
C VAL A 145 -10.66 -7.83 6.34
N PHE A 146 -11.05 -8.23 7.55
CA PHE A 146 -10.18 -8.15 8.72
C PHE A 146 -9.01 -9.14 8.63
N ALA A 147 -9.26 -10.36 8.15
CA ALA A 147 -8.21 -11.36 7.93
C ALA A 147 -7.19 -10.90 6.87
N ALA A 148 -7.65 -10.33 5.76
CA ALA A 148 -6.79 -9.74 4.74
C ALA A 148 -5.97 -8.57 5.30
N GLY A 149 -6.59 -7.70 6.11
CA GLY A 149 -5.89 -6.62 6.81
C GLY A 149 -4.80 -7.14 7.77
N ALA A 150 -5.10 -8.19 8.53
CA ALA A 150 -4.13 -8.85 9.41
C ALA A 150 -2.96 -9.42 8.60
N PHE A 151 -3.22 -10.08 7.48
CA PHE A 151 -2.17 -10.59 6.60
C PHE A 151 -1.29 -9.45 6.04
N LEU A 152 -1.91 -8.36 5.55
CA LEU A 152 -1.21 -7.20 4.99
C LEU A 152 -0.33 -6.47 6.02
N CYS A 153 -0.58 -6.62 7.32
CA CYS A 153 0.30 -6.08 8.36
C CYS A 153 1.72 -6.63 8.25
N VAL A 154 1.92 -7.86 7.74
CA VAL A 154 3.24 -8.47 7.60
C VAL A 154 4.10 -7.79 6.53
N PRO A 155 3.69 -7.68 5.25
CA PRO A 155 4.47 -6.96 4.24
C PRO A 155 4.58 -5.46 4.55
N PHE A 156 3.53 -4.83 5.10
CA PHE A 156 3.61 -3.43 5.52
C PHE A 156 4.60 -3.21 6.67
N PHE A 157 4.71 -4.13 7.62
CA PHE A 157 5.73 -4.10 8.66
C PHE A 157 7.15 -4.06 8.07
N PHE A 158 7.46 -4.96 7.13
CA PHE A 158 8.81 -5.00 6.54
C PHE A 158 9.12 -3.74 5.72
N ALA A 159 8.16 -3.29 4.92
CA ALA A 159 8.29 -2.07 4.15
C ALA A 159 8.49 -0.86 5.07
N SER A 160 7.69 -0.74 6.13
CA SER A 160 7.77 0.34 7.10
C SER A 160 9.13 0.34 7.82
N VAL A 161 9.59 -0.81 8.32
CA VAL A 161 10.93 -0.94 8.93
C VAL A 161 12.03 -0.45 7.99
N TRP A 162 11.97 -0.79 6.71
CA TRP A 162 12.96 -0.36 5.73
C TRP A 162 12.91 1.15 5.46
N ILE A 163 11.73 1.69 5.19
CA ILE A 163 11.51 3.12 4.89
C ILE A 163 11.90 3.99 6.10
N GLU A 164 11.44 3.60 7.28
CA GLU A 164 11.65 4.37 8.50
C GLU A 164 13.10 4.32 8.97
N ALA A 165 13.76 3.16 8.90
CA ALA A 165 15.18 3.06 9.20
C ALA A 165 16.01 3.94 8.24
N ARG A 166 15.64 3.99 6.95
CA ARG A 166 16.32 4.83 5.96
C ARG A 166 16.05 6.33 6.19
N SER A 167 14.83 6.69 6.55
CA SER A 167 14.46 8.07 6.90
C SER A 167 15.17 8.54 8.18
N ALA A 168 15.14 7.73 9.23
CA ALA A 168 15.77 8.03 10.52
C ALA A 168 17.30 7.99 10.46
N GLY A 169 17.88 7.15 9.60
CA GLY A 169 19.33 7.08 9.36
C GLY A 169 19.97 8.39 8.86
N ARG A 170 19.15 9.38 8.48
CA ARG A 170 19.61 10.76 8.19
C ARG A 170 19.90 11.59 9.45
N ARG A 171 19.46 11.12 10.63
CA ARG A 171 19.52 11.86 11.90
C ARG A 171 20.23 11.09 13.02
N VAL A 172 20.21 9.76 12.96
CA VAL A 172 20.86 8.89 13.94
C VAL A 172 21.65 7.79 13.24
N PRO A 173 22.61 7.11 13.90
CA PRO A 173 23.35 6.02 13.30
C PRO A 173 22.44 4.94 12.70
N ALA A 174 22.83 4.37 11.56
CA ALA A 174 21.98 3.44 10.81
C ALA A 174 21.59 2.18 11.61
N ALA A 175 22.49 1.68 12.47
CA ALA A 175 22.22 0.55 13.35
C ALA A 175 21.10 0.88 14.36
N ASP A 176 21.15 2.07 14.95
CA ASP A 176 20.16 2.56 15.90
C ASP A 176 18.82 2.84 15.22
N ALA A 177 18.84 3.47 14.04
CA ALA A 177 17.66 3.69 13.22
C ALA A 177 16.94 2.37 12.92
N ARG A 178 17.69 1.33 12.51
CA ARG A 178 17.13 0.01 12.24
C ARG A 178 16.60 -0.67 13.50
N ARG A 179 17.31 -0.55 14.63
CA ARG A 179 16.88 -1.11 15.92
C ARG A 179 15.58 -0.45 16.41
N TRP A 180 15.49 0.87 16.30
CA TRP A 180 14.28 1.61 16.62
C TRP A 180 13.13 1.22 15.69
N ALA A 181 13.33 1.29 14.37
CA ALA A 181 12.29 0.97 13.39
C ALA A 181 11.72 -0.42 13.63
N LYS A 182 12.56 -1.45 13.81
CA LYS A 182 12.09 -2.82 14.12
C LYS A 182 11.24 -2.87 15.39
N ARG A 183 11.68 -2.24 16.49
CA ARG A 183 10.97 -2.27 17.77
C ARG A 183 9.65 -1.48 17.72
N ALA A 184 9.68 -0.31 17.10
CA ALA A 184 8.53 0.57 16.97
C ALA A 184 7.44 -0.11 16.13
N ASN A 185 7.81 -0.60 14.95
CA ASN A 185 6.91 -1.31 14.04
C ASN A 185 6.41 -2.64 14.62
N ALA A 186 7.22 -3.35 15.43
CA ALA A 186 6.77 -4.60 16.05
C ALA A 186 5.66 -4.35 17.08
N VAL A 187 5.71 -3.21 17.78
CA VAL A 187 4.66 -2.80 18.71
C VAL A 187 3.40 -2.41 17.94
N THR A 188 3.52 -1.57 16.91
CA THR A 188 2.36 -1.01 16.19
C THR A 188 1.69 -2.04 15.29
N TYR A 189 2.44 -2.69 14.39
CA TYR A 189 1.89 -3.76 13.54
C TYR A 189 1.54 -5.01 14.34
N GLY A 190 2.26 -5.32 15.43
CA GLY A 190 1.88 -6.41 16.32
C GLY A 190 0.52 -6.17 16.97
N PHE A 191 0.26 -4.94 17.43
CA PHE A 191 -1.05 -4.54 17.93
C PHE A 191 -2.14 -4.66 16.85
N PHE A 192 -1.93 -4.09 15.66
CA PHE A 192 -2.92 -4.18 14.58
C PHE A 192 -3.20 -5.62 14.14
N LEU A 193 -2.15 -6.44 14.00
CA LEU A 193 -2.27 -7.85 13.66
C LEU A 193 -3.18 -8.59 14.64
N VAL A 194 -2.94 -8.41 15.95
CA VAL A 194 -3.74 -9.06 16.99
C VAL A 194 -5.19 -8.56 16.96
N VAL A 195 -5.41 -7.25 16.91
CA VAL A 195 -6.76 -6.68 16.88
C VAL A 195 -7.53 -7.16 15.66
N LEU A 196 -6.93 -7.08 14.47
CA LEU A 196 -7.59 -7.50 13.22
C LEU A 196 -7.87 -9.01 13.21
N ALA A 197 -6.95 -9.84 13.69
CA ALA A 197 -7.16 -11.28 13.79
C ALA A 197 -8.30 -11.64 14.77
N LEU A 198 -8.37 -10.96 15.92
CA LEU A 198 -9.44 -11.15 16.90
C LEU A 198 -10.80 -10.71 16.34
N VAL A 199 -10.86 -9.57 15.67
CA VAL A 199 -12.10 -9.08 15.03
C VAL A 199 -12.53 -10.00 13.89
N ALA A 200 -11.58 -10.50 13.08
CA ALA A 200 -11.86 -11.49 12.05
C ALA A 200 -12.49 -12.75 12.66
N TRP A 201 -11.85 -13.31 13.70
CA TRP A 201 -12.37 -14.49 14.39
C TRP A 201 -13.75 -14.25 15.00
N ALA A 202 -13.95 -13.13 15.69
CA ALA A 202 -15.22 -12.81 16.33
C ALA A 202 -16.34 -12.57 15.30
N SER A 203 -16.02 -11.94 14.16
CA SER A 203 -16.97 -11.75 13.05
C SER A 203 -17.32 -13.08 12.38
N HIS A 204 -16.35 -13.97 12.19
CA HIS A 204 -16.59 -15.32 11.67
C HIS A 204 -17.44 -16.17 12.61
N ALA A 205 -17.23 -16.04 13.92
CA ALA A 205 -18.01 -16.72 14.95
C ALA A 205 -19.41 -16.11 15.18
N GLY A 206 -19.78 -15.04 14.47
CA GLY A 206 -21.08 -14.36 14.63
C GLY A 206 -21.22 -13.54 15.91
N ILE A 207 -20.11 -13.24 16.59
CA ILE A 207 -20.08 -12.48 17.86
C ILE A 207 -20.17 -10.97 17.60
N VAL A 208 -19.60 -10.51 16.48
CA VAL A 208 -19.59 -9.09 16.08
C VAL A 208 -20.24 -8.95 14.71
N GLY A 209 -21.33 -8.17 14.67
CA GLY A 209 -22.14 -7.89 13.50
C GLY A 209 -21.49 -6.90 12.55
#